data_AF-A0A653Z037-F1
#
_entry.id   AF-A0A653Z037-F1
#
_cell.length_a   1.000
_cell.length_b   1.000
_cell.length_c   1.000
_cell.angle_alpha   90.00
_cell.angle_beta   90.00
_cell.angle_gamma   90.00
#
_symmetry.space_group_name_H-M   'P 1'
#
loop_
_entity.id
_entity.type
_entity.pdbx_description
1 polymer ?
#
loop_
_entity_poly.entity_id
_entity_poly.type
_entity_poly.pdbx_seq_one_letter_code
_entity_poly.pdbx_strand_id
1 'polypeptide(L)'
;MTLPKPSLVALAAIGLAGCTAVGPMPGTPEFTAAQVSRAYDCGLRVDRGGIIARLPAEQRGRFVAANASYAVKSYNAPRRCEASERERLQAELRLGSKR
;
A
#
# COMPACT_ATOMS: atom_id res chain seq x y z
N MET A 1 -28.63 -8.89 -39.59
CA MET A 1 -27.37 -8.30 -39.09
C MET A 1 -27.70 -7.05 -38.28
N THR A 2 -27.78 -7.16 -36.95
CA THR A 2 -28.09 -6.04 -36.06
C THR A 2 -26.80 -5.51 -35.43
N LEU A 3 -26.41 -4.32 -35.84
CA LEU A 3 -25.21 -3.62 -35.36
C LEU A 3 -25.47 -3.13 -33.92
N PRO A 4 -24.68 -3.53 -32.89
CA PRO A 4 -24.91 -3.06 -31.54
C PRO A 4 -24.43 -1.60 -31.41
N LYS A 5 -25.22 -0.81 -30.69
CA LYS A 5 -25.07 0.65 -30.49
C LYS A 5 -23.74 0.96 -29.75
N PRO A 6 -22.80 1.73 -30.33
CA PRO A 6 -21.48 2.00 -29.74
C PRO A 6 -21.56 2.83 -28.44
N SER A 7 -22.68 3.49 -28.19
CA SER A 7 -22.90 4.37 -27.03
C SER A 7 -22.94 3.64 -25.69
N LEU A 8 -23.36 2.37 -25.66
CA LEU A 8 -23.43 1.58 -24.41
C LEU A 8 -22.05 1.09 -23.97
N VAL A 9 -21.16 0.82 -24.94
CA VAL A 9 -19.77 0.40 -24.66
C VAL A 9 -18.98 1.56 -24.05
N ALA A 10 -19.21 2.80 -24.50
CA ALA A 10 -18.56 3.98 -23.95
C ALA A 10 -18.95 4.28 -22.50
N LEU A 11 -20.22 4.12 -22.13
CA LEU A 11 -20.71 4.31 -20.76
C LEU A 11 -20.19 3.23 -19.79
N ALA A 12 -20.07 1.99 -20.26
CA ALA A 12 -19.46 0.91 -19.46
C ALA A 12 -17.97 1.15 -19.19
N ALA A 13 -17.22 1.67 -20.18
CA ALA A 13 -15.79 1.95 -20.03
C ALA A 13 -15.46 3.05 -19.01
N ILE A 14 -16.35 4.06 -18.85
CA ILE A 14 -16.17 5.13 -17.86
C ILE A 14 -16.42 4.61 -16.43
N GLY A 15 -17.34 3.66 -16.25
CA GLY A 15 -17.64 3.06 -14.95
C GLY A 15 -16.48 2.26 -14.35
N LEU A 16 -15.59 1.72 -15.18
CA LEU A 16 -14.41 0.95 -14.74
C LEU A 16 -13.21 1.83 -14.35
N ALA A 17 -13.19 3.12 -14.71
CA ALA A 17 -12.11 4.03 -14.35
C ALA A 17 -12.12 4.45 -12.86
N GLY A 18 -13.22 4.16 -12.14
CA GLY A 18 -13.39 4.50 -10.72
C GLY A 18 -12.77 3.53 -9.72
N CYS A 19 -12.24 2.38 -10.17
CA CYS A 19 -11.59 1.39 -9.28
C CYS A 19 -10.09 1.64 -9.09
N THR A 20 -9.63 2.88 -9.15
CA THR A 20 -8.28 3.22 -8.66
C THR A 20 -8.36 3.22 -7.14
N ALA A 21 -7.94 2.12 -6.51
CA ALA A 21 -7.77 2.07 -5.08
C ALA A 21 -6.75 3.16 -4.69
N VAL A 22 -7.24 4.31 -4.22
CA VAL A 22 -6.40 5.37 -3.67
C VAL A 22 -5.66 4.78 -2.49
N GLY A 23 -4.37 4.52 -2.68
CA GLY A 23 -3.49 4.07 -1.61
C GLY A 23 -3.31 5.16 -0.55
N PRO A 24 -2.83 4.80 0.64
CA PRO A 24 -2.49 5.79 1.65
C PRO A 24 -1.46 6.80 1.11
N MET A 25 -1.55 8.05 1.56
CA MET A 25 -0.74 9.15 1.03
C MET A 25 0.69 9.13 1.62
N PRO A 26 1.74 9.33 0.81
CA PRO A 26 3.10 9.42 1.34
C PRO A 26 3.23 10.44 2.48
N GLY A 27 3.94 10.06 3.55
CA GLY A 27 4.10 10.88 4.74
C GLY A 27 3.07 10.64 5.85
N THR A 28 2.07 9.79 5.63
CA THR A 28 1.13 9.39 6.70
C THR A 28 1.56 8.09 7.38
N PRO A 29 1.15 7.85 8.65
CA PRO A 29 1.40 6.58 9.32
C PRO A 29 0.78 5.38 8.60
N GLU A 30 -0.34 5.56 7.89
CA GLU A 30 -0.99 4.53 7.09
C GLU A 30 -0.14 4.13 5.88
N PHE A 31 0.53 5.10 5.24
CA PHE A 31 1.45 4.82 4.14
C PHE A 31 2.65 4.03 4.64
N THR A 32 3.27 4.46 5.73
CA THR A 32 4.37 3.72 6.36
C THR A 32 3.93 2.31 6.73
N ALA A 33 2.73 2.15 7.29
CA ALA A 33 2.17 0.83 7.62
C ALA A 33 1.97 -0.07 6.39
N ALA A 34 1.52 0.50 5.26
CA ALA A 34 1.37 -0.22 4.00
C ALA A 34 2.74 -0.65 3.44
N GLN A 35 3.74 0.23 3.47
CA GLN A 35 5.10 -0.09 3.03
C GLN A 35 5.74 -1.18 3.90
N VAL A 36 5.55 -1.12 5.22
CA VAL A 36 6.00 -2.19 6.14
C VAL A 36 5.33 -3.51 5.81
N SER A 37 4.02 -3.52 5.58
CA SER A 37 3.31 -4.75 5.17
C SER A 37 3.86 -5.30 3.87
N ARG A 38 4.06 -4.46 2.85
CA ARG A 38 4.65 -4.88 1.58
C ARG A 38 6.05 -5.42 1.74
N ALA A 39 6.87 -4.81 2.57
CA ALA A 39 8.21 -5.30 2.85
C ALA A 39 8.19 -6.72 3.44
N TYR A 40 7.24 -7.03 4.33
CA TYR A 40 7.06 -8.40 4.83
C TYR A 40 6.62 -9.38 3.74
N ASP A 41 5.69 -8.98 2.86
CA ASP A 41 5.27 -9.81 1.71
C ASP A 41 6.47 -10.14 0.82
N CYS A 42 7.37 -9.19 0.67
CA CYS A 42 8.60 -9.35 -0.07
C CYS A 42 9.70 -10.12 0.69
N GLY A 43 9.45 -10.59 1.92
CA GLY A 43 10.43 -11.30 2.75
C GLY A 43 11.58 -10.41 3.26
N LEU A 44 11.38 -9.09 3.32
CA LEU A 44 12.37 -8.16 3.86
C LEU A 44 12.32 -8.13 5.38
N ARG A 45 13.49 -7.97 6.01
CA ARG A 45 13.57 -7.67 7.44
C ARG A 45 13.26 -6.20 7.68
N VAL A 46 12.33 -5.94 8.60
CA VAL A 46 11.90 -4.59 8.95
C VAL A 46 12.11 -4.37 10.45
N ASP A 47 12.82 -3.30 10.81
CA ASP A 47 12.89 -2.82 12.19
C ASP A 47 11.63 -2.03 12.53
N ARG A 48 10.56 -2.76 12.87
CA ARG A 48 9.27 -2.17 13.25
C ARG A 48 9.38 -1.33 14.53
N GLY A 49 10.21 -1.75 15.49
CA GLY A 49 10.42 -1.02 16.73
C GLY A 49 11.03 0.36 16.48
N GLY A 50 12.08 0.43 15.67
CA GLY A 50 12.68 1.70 15.26
C GLY A 50 11.75 2.59 14.45
N ILE A 51 10.90 2.03 13.58
CA ILE A 51 9.88 2.81 12.86
C ILE A 51 8.89 3.45 13.85
N ILE A 52 8.34 2.67 14.78
CA ILE A 52 7.38 3.20 15.78
C ILE A 52 8.04 4.25 16.67
N ALA A 53 9.29 4.04 17.09
CA ALA A 53 10.01 4.96 17.95
C ALA A 53 10.20 6.34 17.30
N ARG A 54 10.37 6.39 15.97
CA ARG A 54 10.56 7.63 15.20
C ARG A 54 9.27 8.35 14.83
N LEU A 55 8.13 7.66 14.91
CA LEU A 55 6.84 8.31 14.69
C LEU A 55 6.47 9.22 15.88
N PRO A 56 5.87 10.39 15.59
CA PRO A 56 5.24 11.22 16.61
C PRO A 56 4.22 10.44 17.44
N ALA A 57 4.13 10.72 18.73
CA ALA A 57 3.37 9.91 19.68
C ALA A 57 1.89 9.77 19.26
N GLU A 58 1.30 10.83 18.73
CA GLU A 58 -0.07 10.90 18.24
C GLU A 58 -0.32 10.07 16.97
N GLN A 59 0.74 9.70 16.25
CA GLN A 59 0.64 8.90 15.02
C GLN A 59 0.85 7.41 15.25
N ARG A 60 1.46 7.02 16.38
CA ARG A 60 1.80 5.62 16.68
C ARG A 60 0.56 4.72 16.70
N GLY A 61 -0.53 5.17 17.32
CA GLY A 61 -1.78 4.41 17.38
C GLY A 61 -2.37 4.14 15.99
N ARG A 62 -2.39 5.16 15.13
CA ARG A 62 -2.84 5.05 13.74
C ARG A 62 -1.97 4.08 12.93
N PHE A 63 -0.65 4.17 13.08
CA PHE A 63 0.28 3.24 12.44
C PHE A 63 0.01 1.79 12.87
N VAL A 64 -0.13 1.53 14.17
CA VAL A 64 -0.36 0.17 14.69
C VAL A 64 -1.67 -0.41 14.16
N ALA A 65 -2.75 0.37 14.20
CA ALA A 65 -4.06 -0.05 13.68
C ALA A 65 -4.03 -0.33 12.17
N ALA A 66 -3.41 0.56 11.39
CA ALA A 66 -3.26 0.38 9.95
C ALA A 66 -2.39 -0.85 9.61
N ASN A 67 -1.27 -1.03 10.31
CA ASN A 67 -0.34 -2.13 10.06
C ASN A 67 -0.98 -3.49 10.35
N ALA A 68 -1.79 -3.59 11.42
CA ALA A 68 -2.57 -4.79 11.69
C ALA A 68 -3.59 -5.10 10.57
N SER A 69 -4.30 -4.07 10.10
CA SER A 69 -5.28 -4.21 9.02
C SER A 69 -4.63 -4.66 7.70
N TYR A 70 -3.45 -4.13 7.37
CA TYR A 70 -2.71 -4.53 6.17
C TYR A 70 -2.13 -5.94 6.27
N ALA A 71 -1.68 -6.36 7.46
CA ALA A 71 -1.22 -7.73 7.66
C ALA A 71 -2.32 -8.76 7.35
N VAL A 72 -3.55 -8.52 7.81
CA VAL A 72 -4.71 -9.38 7.48
C VAL A 72 -5.01 -9.35 5.98
N LYS A 73 -5.01 -8.17 5.35
CA LYS A 73 -5.22 -8.05 3.91
C LYS A 73 -4.17 -8.79 3.10
N SER A 74 -2.91 -8.69 3.48
CA SER A 74 -1.82 -9.40 2.81
C SER A 74 -1.95 -10.91 2.97
N TYR A 75 -2.25 -11.39 4.18
CA TYR A 75 -2.48 -12.81 4.44
C TYR A 75 -3.56 -13.40 3.51
N ASN A 76 -4.65 -12.66 3.30
CA ASN A 76 -5.75 -13.07 2.42
C ASN A 76 -5.44 -12.93 0.92
N ALA A 77 -4.44 -12.12 0.55
CA ALA A 77 -4.12 -11.81 -0.84
C ALA A 77 -2.59 -11.62 -1.02
N PRO A 78 -1.79 -12.70 -0.89
CA PRO A 78 -0.35 -12.60 -0.98
C PRO A 78 0.05 -12.22 -2.40
N ARG A 79 0.94 -11.22 -2.54
CA ARG A 79 1.45 -10.79 -3.84
C ARG A 79 2.95 -11.02 -3.91
N ARG A 80 3.41 -11.49 -5.07
CA ARG A 80 4.83 -11.59 -5.38
C ARG A 80 5.48 -10.22 -5.38
N CYS A 81 6.78 -10.19 -5.15
CA CYS A 81 7.60 -8.98 -5.23
C CYS A 81 8.75 -9.18 -6.18
N GLU A 82 8.87 -8.26 -7.13
CA GLU A 82 10.01 -8.15 -8.03
C GLU A 82 11.23 -7.54 -7.32
N ALA A 83 12.43 -7.76 -7.87
CA ALA A 83 13.67 -7.25 -7.29
C ALA A 83 13.66 -5.71 -7.16
N SER A 84 13.17 -5.00 -8.17
CA SER A 84 13.06 -3.54 -8.16
C SER A 84 12.09 -3.01 -7.09
N GLU A 85 11.01 -3.73 -6.80
CA GLU A 85 10.08 -3.38 -5.72
C GLU A 85 10.75 -3.52 -4.35
N ARG A 86 11.54 -4.59 -4.15
CA ARG A 86 12.28 -4.82 -2.90
C ARG A 86 13.27 -3.70 -2.62
N GLU A 87 14.03 -3.28 -3.63
CA GLU A 87 15.00 -2.18 -3.51
C GLU A 87 14.31 -0.86 -3.16
N ARG A 88 13.21 -0.54 -3.86
CA ARG A 88 12.40 0.65 -3.57
C ARG A 88 11.85 0.62 -2.15
N LEU A 89 11.32 -0.51 -1.68
CA LEU A 89 10.78 -0.65 -0.32
C LEU A 89 11.88 -0.47 0.75
N GLN A 90 13.09 -1.01 0.52
CA GLN A 90 14.21 -0.77 1.43
C GLN A 90 14.59 0.71 1.49
N ALA A 91 14.61 1.41 0.34
CA ALA A 91 14.89 2.84 0.30
C ALA A 91 13.80 3.65 1.04
N GLU A 92 12.52 3.37 0.76
CA GLU A 92 11.39 4.02 1.42
C GLU A 92 11.41 3.84 2.94
N LEU A 93 11.67 2.63 3.44
CA LEU A 93 11.71 2.38 4.89
C LEU A 93 12.95 3.00 5.57
N ARG A 94 14.04 3.20 4.83
CA ARG A 94 15.21 3.98 5.29
C ARG A 94 14.94 5.48 5.29
N LEU A 95 14.13 5.99 4.37
CA LEU A 95 13.83 7.42 4.22
C LEU A 95 12.66 7.89 5.09
N GLY A 96 11.61 7.08 5.22
CA GLY A 96 10.51 7.29 6.15
C GLY A 96 10.94 7.22 7.63
N SER A 97 12.20 6.84 7.89
CA SER A 97 12.88 7.01 9.17
C SER A 97 13.28 8.47 9.48
N LYS A 98 13.28 9.37 8.50
CA LYS A 98 13.88 10.71 8.62
C LYS A 98 12.90 11.87 8.40
N ARG A 99 11.63 11.60 8.11
CA ARG A 99 10.60 12.63 7.91
C ARG A 99 9.63 12.66 9.08
#